data_AF-A0A969AHM8-F1
#
_entry.id   AF-A0A969AHM8-F1
#
_cell.length_a   1.000
_cell.length_b   1.000
_cell.length_c   1.000
_cell.angle_alpha   90.00
_cell.angle_beta   90.00
_cell.angle_gamma   90.00
#
_symmetry.space_group_name_H-M   'P 1'
#
loop_
_entity.id
_entity.type
_entity.pdbx_description
1 polymer ?
#
loop_
_entity_poly.entity_id
_entity_poly.type
_entity_poly.pdbx_seq_one_letter_code
_entity_poly.pdbx_strand_id
1 'polypeptide(L)'
;MALFHCEGKSLGAIAPQIGLETQVQVTRLLNLSRLRSDLRDLLLPQLRAALQTEVLAVTSAERLETIAAALNHLLTAAVDEVIDEAASEAKNPQKQRPRSRLARQLCESVHGFSPE
;
A
#
# COMPACT_ATOMS: atom_id res chain seq x y z
N MET A 1 -13.22 3.08 -1.40
CA MET A 1 -12.04 2.20 -1.16
C MET A 1 -12.46 0.73 -1.06
N ALA A 2 -13.39 0.36 -0.16
CA ALA A 2 -13.81 -1.04 0.02
C ALA A 2 -14.40 -1.72 -1.24
N LEU A 3 -15.20 -1.01 -2.04
CA LEU A 3 -15.76 -1.55 -3.28
C LEU A 3 -14.67 -2.03 -4.28
N PHE A 4 -13.56 -1.29 -4.35
CA PHE A 4 -12.44 -1.62 -5.24
C PHE A 4 -11.49 -2.62 -4.59
N HIS A 5 -11.04 -2.29 -3.38
CA HIS A 5 -10.01 -3.04 -2.67
C HIS A 5 -10.52 -4.23 -1.88
N CYS A 6 -11.82 -4.43 -1.66
CA CYS A 6 -12.34 -5.56 -0.86
C CYS A 6 -13.34 -6.39 -1.65
N GLU A 7 -14.19 -5.75 -2.44
CA GLU A 7 -15.17 -6.43 -3.30
C GLU A 7 -14.64 -6.73 -4.71
N GLY A 8 -13.46 -6.22 -5.08
CA GLY A 8 -12.86 -6.44 -6.40
C GLY A 8 -13.68 -5.87 -7.56
N LYS A 9 -14.58 -4.92 -7.30
CA LYS A 9 -15.36 -4.25 -8.35
C LYS A 9 -14.44 -3.37 -9.18
N SER A 10 -14.58 -3.43 -10.50
CA SER A 10 -13.83 -2.54 -11.38
C SER A 10 -14.28 -1.09 -11.17
N LEU A 11 -13.39 -0.13 -11.44
CA LEU A 11 -13.70 1.30 -11.34
C LEU A 11 -14.89 1.71 -12.23
N GLY A 12 -15.06 1.07 -13.39
CA GLY A 12 -16.23 1.26 -14.24
C GLY A 12 -17.53 0.76 -13.61
N ALA A 13 -17.50 -0.35 -12.87
CA ALA A 13 -18.65 -0.85 -12.12
C ALA A 13 -18.96 -0.01 -10.87
N ILE A 14 -17.94 0.63 -10.29
CA ILE A 14 -18.08 1.52 -9.12
C ILE A 14 -18.67 2.86 -9.52
N ALA A 15 -18.32 3.40 -10.70
CA ALA A 15 -18.76 4.72 -11.15
C ALA A 15 -20.26 5.01 -10.88
N PRO A 16 -21.22 4.21 -11.39
CA PRO A 16 -22.64 4.48 -11.17
C PRO A 16 -23.06 4.32 -9.70
N GLN A 17 -22.36 3.51 -8.90
CA GLN A 17 -22.68 3.28 -7.48
C GLN A 17 -22.35 4.50 -6.60
N ILE A 18 -21.46 5.38 -7.06
CA ILE A 18 -21.04 6.59 -6.34
C ILE A 18 -21.44 7.87 -7.07
N GLY A 19 -22.42 7.79 -7.98
CA GLY A 19 -22.95 8.95 -8.70
C GLY A 19 -21.97 9.53 -9.75
N LEU A 20 -21.02 8.73 -10.23
CA LEU A 20 -20.10 9.11 -11.30
C LEU A 20 -20.46 8.39 -12.60
N GLU A 21 -20.16 9.02 -13.72
CA GLU A 21 -20.55 8.52 -15.05
C GLU A 21 -19.46 7.67 -15.69
N THR A 22 -18.19 7.92 -15.33
CA THR A 22 -17.05 7.30 -16.01
C THR A 22 -15.99 6.78 -15.04
N GLN A 23 -15.29 5.73 -15.47
CA GLN A 23 -14.11 5.22 -14.80
C GLN A 23 -13.05 6.31 -14.56
N VAL A 24 -12.90 7.27 -15.48
CA VAL A 24 -11.92 8.36 -15.35
C VAL A 24 -12.20 9.24 -14.14
N GLN A 25 -13.48 9.55 -13.88
CA GLN A 25 -13.89 10.31 -12.69
C GLN A 25 -13.59 9.53 -11.40
N VAL A 26 -13.84 8.22 -11.40
CA VAL A 26 -13.51 7.35 -10.24
C VAL A 26 -12.00 7.29 -10.00
N THR A 27 -11.19 7.15 -11.05
CA THR A 27 -9.72 7.15 -10.95
C THR A 27 -9.20 8.46 -10.37
N ARG A 28 -9.75 9.60 -10.80
CA ARG A 28 -9.40 10.94 -10.26
C ARG A 28 -9.82 11.08 -8.79
N LEU A 29 -11.01 10.62 -8.45
CA LEU A 29 -11.53 10.68 -7.07
C LEU A 29 -10.68 9.83 -6.12
N LEU A 30 -10.35 8.60 -6.51
CA LEU A 30 -9.57 7.69 -5.67
C LEU A 30 -8.10 8.06 -5.59
N ASN A 31 -7.57 8.72 -6.62
CA ASN A 31 -6.18 9.19 -6.72
C ASN A 31 -5.16 8.17 -6.18
N LEU A 32 -5.30 6.91 -6.61
CA LEU A 32 -4.57 5.78 -6.05
C LEU A 32 -3.05 5.90 -6.22
N SER A 33 -2.57 6.65 -7.21
CA SER A 33 -1.15 6.95 -7.36
C SER A 33 -0.64 7.86 -6.25
N ARG A 34 -1.38 8.91 -5.91
CA ARG A 34 -1.02 9.83 -4.83
C ARG A 34 -1.06 9.11 -3.48
N LEU A 35 -2.14 8.38 -3.19
CA LEU A 35 -2.24 7.61 -1.96
C LEU A 35 -1.05 6.65 -1.78
N ARG A 36 -0.65 5.94 -2.83
CA ARG A 36 0.49 5.01 -2.78
C ARG A 36 1.83 5.73 -2.56
N SER A 37 2.01 6.91 -3.15
CA SER A 37 3.18 7.76 -2.89
C SER A 37 3.21 8.21 -1.43
N ASP A 38 2.09 8.73 -0.93
CA ASP A 38 1.98 9.22 0.45
C ASP A 38 2.21 8.07 1.46
N LEU A 39 1.68 6.87 1.17
CA LEU A 39 1.93 5.68 1.99
C LEU A 39 3.40 5.25 1.98
N ARG A 40 4.06 5.27 0.82
CA ARG A 40 5.50 4.97 0.72
C ARG A 40 6.32 5.94 1.56
N ASP A 41 6.05 7.24 1.41
CA ASP A 41 6.77 8.31 2.12
C ASP A 41 6.55 8.25 3.63
N LEU A 42 5.41 7.74 4.07
CA LEU A 42 5.08 7.55 5.48
C LEU A 42 5.66 6.24 6.06
N LEU A 43 5.64 5.14 5.30
CA LEU A 43 6.07 3.81 5.76
C LEU A 43 7.59 3.70 5.85
N LEU A 44 8.33 4.22 4.87
CA LEU A 44 9.78 4.05 4.82
C LEU A 44 10.52 4.63 6.04
N PRO A 45 10.24 5.87 6.47
CA PRO A 45 10.87 6.42 7.67
C PRO A 45 10.54 5.63 8.94
N GLN A 46 9.29 5.19 9.07
CA GLN A 46 8.84 4.43 10.25
C GLN A 46 9.50 3.05 10.33
N LEU A 47 9.54 2.33 9.21
CA LEU A 47 10.18 1.02 9.15
C LEU A 47 11.69 1.13 9.38
N ARG A 48 12.35 2.19 8.87
CA ARG A 48 13.77 2.44 9.15
C ARG A 48 14.01 2.67 10.65
N ALA A 49 13.20 3.50 11.30
CA ALA A 49 13.34 3.78 12.72
C ALA A 49 13.09 2.55 13.59
N ALA A 50 12.04 1.78 13.28
CA ALA A 50 11.72 0.54 13.98
C ALA A 50 12.86 -0.49 13.82
N LEU A 51 13.34 -0.69 12.60
CA LEU A 51 14.40 -1.64 12.31
C LEU A 51 15.73 -1.25 12.95
N GLN A 52 16.08 0.04 12.97
CA GLN A 52 17.27 0.51 13.70
C GLN A 52 17.17 0.20 15.19
N THR A 53 15.99 0.40 15.79
CA THR A 53 15.76 0.11 17.21
C THR A 53 15.92 -1.39 17.50
N GLU A 54 15.32 -2.25 16.69
CA GLU A 54 15.42 -3.71 16.83
C GLU A 54 16.84 -4.24 16.59
N VAL A 55 17.54 -3.69 15.59
CA VAL A 55 18.89 -4.16 15.25
C VAL A 55 19.91 -3.73 16.31
N LEU A 56 19.77 -2.52 16.90
CA LEU A 56 20.61 -2.08 18.02
C LEU A 56 20.45 -2.95 19.27
N ALA A 57 19.33 -3.67 19.42
CA ALA A 57 19.15 -4.60 20.54
C ALA A 57 20.04 -5.86 20.42
N VAL A 58 20.55 -6.17 19.23
CA VAL A 58 21.29 -7.41 18.93
C VAL A 58 22.66 -7.19 18.30
N THR A 59 23.03 -5.95 17.95
CA THR A 59 24.32 -5.62 17.32
C THR A 59 24.90 -4.30 17.85
N SER A 60 26.21 -4.07 17.64
CA SER A 60 26.86 -2.80 17.99
C SER A 60 26.55 -1.70 16.98
N ALA A 61 26.53 -0.44 17.42
CA ALA A 61 26.31 0.72 16.55
C ALA A 61 27.26 0.74 15.33
N GLU A 62 28.54 0.40 15.53
CA GLU A 62 29.56 0.31 14.46
C GLU A 62 29.21 -0.72 13.36
N ARG A 63 28.71 -1.90 13.78
CA ARG A 63 28.27 -2.92 12.82
C ARG A 63 27.00 -2.47 12.11
N LEU A 64 26.09 -1.80 12.82
CA LEU A 64 24.89 -1.25 12.23
C LEU A 64 25.23 -0.18 11.18
N GLU A 65 26.13 0.75 11.45
CA GLU A 65 26.57 1.75 10.47
C GLU A 65 27.12 1.11 9.20
N THR A 66 27.90 0.03 9.36
CA THR A 66 28.49 -0.71 8.23
C THR A 66 27.42 -1.34 7.34
N ILE A 67 26.31 -1.82 7.90
CA ILE A 67 25.24 -2.49 7.14
C ILE A 67 24.04 -1.58 6.83
N ALA A 68 23.98 -0.38 7.41
CA ALA A 68 22.80 0.49 7.37
C ALA A 68 22.41 0.86 5.94
N ALA A 69 23.38 1.12 5.07
CA ALA A 69 23.11 1.42 3.67
C ALA A 69 22.46 0.24 2.93
N ALA A 70 22.98 -0.98 3.12
CA ALA A 70 22.42 -2.20 2.53
C ALA A 70 21.01 -2.49 3.06
N LEU A 71 20.82 -2.31 4.38
CA LEU A 71 19.54 -2.48 5.05
C LEU A 71 18.48 -1.49 4.52
N ASN A 72 18.86 -0.22 4.39
CA ASN A 72 18.00 0.81 3.83
C ASN A 72 17.62 0.52 2.38
N HIS A 73 18.55 -0.01 1.58
CA HIS A 73 18.29 -0.39 0.21
C HIS A 73 17.28 -1.55 0.14
N LEU A 74 17.50 -2.62 0.91
CA LEU A 74 16.60 -3.78 0.96
C LEU A 74 15.20 -3.38 1.44
N LEU A 75 15.12 -2.53 2.45
CA LEU A 75 13.85 -2.04 2.96
C LEU A 75 13.11 -1.17 1.93
N THR A 76 13.84 -0.34 1.21
CA THR A 76 13.26 0.47 0.12
C THR A 76 12.72 -0.44 -0.98
N ALA A 77 13.49 -1.43 -1.42
CA ALA A 77 13.04 -2.38 -2.42
C ALA A 77 11.79 -3.16 -1.97
N ALA A 78 11.72 -3.58 -0.70
CA ALA A 78 10.57 -4.29 -0.17
C ALA A 78 9.30 -3.44 -0.12
N VAL A 79 9.40 -2.16 0.27
CA VAL A 79 8.25 -1.24 0.22
C VAL A 79 7.82 -1.01 -1.23
N ASP A 80 8.78 -0.84 -2.14
CA ASP A 80 8.52 -0.61 -3.56
C ASP A 80 7.78 -1.78 -4.19
N GLU A 81 8.19 -3.01 -3.88
CA GLU A 81 7.51 -4.23 -4.31
C GLU A 81 6.04 -4.24 -3.86
N VAL A 82 5.76 -3.90 -2.60
CA VAL A 82 4.38 -3.84 -2.07
C VAL A 82 3.54 -2.78 -2.79
N ILE A 83 4.13 -1.61 -3.08
CA ILE A 83 3.46 -0.53 -3.80
C ILE A 83 3.21 -0.89 -5.27
N ASP A 84 4.14 -1.59 -5.90
CA ASP A 84 4.08 -2.01 -7.30
C ASP A 84 3.12 -3.19 -7.53
N GLU A 85 3.05 -4.13 -6.58
CA GLU A 85 2.01 -5.17 -6.53
C GLU A 85 0.61 -4.52 -6.58
N ALA A 86 0.37 -3.54 -5.70
CA ALA A 86 -0.90 -2.82 -5.65
C ALA A 86 -1.17 -1.97 -6.89
N ALA A 87 -0.13 -1.38 -7.49
CA ALA A 87 -0.22 -0.64 -8.74
C ALA A 87 -0.68 -1.54 -9.90
N SER A 88 -0.07 -2.73 -9.98
CA SER A 88 -0.30 -3.70 -11.05
C SER A 88 -1.68 -4.32 -10.95
N GLU A 89 -2.11 -4.65 -9.73
CA GLU A 89 -3.48 -5.11 -9.44
C GLU A 89 -4.52 -4.07 -9.86
N ALA A 90 -4.27 -2.78 -9.60
CA ALA A 90 -5.21 -1.74 -9.96
C ALA A 90 -5.37 -1.55 -11.48
N LYS A 91 -4.32 -1.84 -12.26
CA LYS A 91 -4.32 -1.77 -13.73
C LYS A 91 -5.00 -2.99 -14.36
N ASN A 92 -4.89 -4.16 -13.74
CA ASN A 92 -5.52 -5.41 -14.18
C ASN A 92 -6.44 -5.96 -13.09
N PRO A 93 -7.62 -5.36 -12.87
CA PRO A 93 -8.59 -5.88 -11.93
C PRO A 93 -9.13 -7.21 -12.47
N GLN A 94 -8.50 -8.33 -12.06
CA GLN A 94 -9.08 -9.65 -12.27
C GLN A 94 -10.37 -9.74 -11.44
N LYS A 95 -11.37 -10.48 -11.94
CA LYS A 95 -12.72 -10.62 -11.34
C LYS A 95 -12.75 -11.28 -9.95
N GLN A 96 -11.60 -11.50 -9.31
CA GLN A 96 -11.49 -12.19 -8.04
C GLN A 96 -10.64 -11.35 -7.08
N ARG A 97 -11.00 -11.49 -5.80
CA ARG A 97 -10.53 -10.72 -4.65
C ARG A 97 -9.08 -10.21 -4.76
N PRO A 98 -8.82 -9.01 -4.24
CA PRO A 98 -7.49 -8.42 -4.23
C PRO A 98 -6.48 -9.34 -3.56
N ARG A 99 -5.34 -9.47 -4.23
CA ARG A 99 -4.21 -10.31 -3.87
C ARG A 99 -3.04 -9.48 -3.32
N SER A 100 -2.92 -8.21 -3.72
CA SER A 100 -1.83 -7.36 -3.25
C SER A 100 -1.85 -7.25 -1.73
N ARG A 101 -0.66 -7.29 -1.11
CA ARG A 101 -0.53 -7.19 0.36
C ARG A 101 -1.17 -5.91 0.88
N LEU A 102 -0.97 -4.80 0.15
CA LEU A 102 -1.54 -3.51 0.50
C LEU A 102 -3.08 -3.52 0.46
N ALA A 103 -3.70 -4.07 -0.59
CA ALA A 103 -5.16 -4.10 -0.67
C ALA A 103 -5.79 -4.95 0.44
N ARG A 104 -5.17 -6.09 0.79
CA ARG A 104 -5.61 -6.92 1.92
C ARG A 104 -5.53 -6.16 3.25
N GLN A 105 -4.40 -5.51 3.52
CA GLN A 105 -4.22 -4.73 4.75
C GLN A 105 -5.18 -3.55 4.84
N LEU A 106 -5.43 -2.87 3.70
CA LEU A 106 -6.40 -1.78 3.62
C LEU A 106 -7.81 -2.27 3.91
N CYS A 107 -8.18 -3.47 3.46
CA CYS A 107 -9.51 -4.03 3.78
C CYS A 107 -9.67 -4.36 5.25
N GLU A 108 -8.70 -5.04 5.84
CA GLU A 108 -8.73 -5.34 7.27
C GLU A 108 -8.83 -4.05 8.10
N SER A 109 -8.10 -3.01 7.71
CA SER A 109 -8.13 -1.71 8.39
C SER A 109 -9.46 -0.96 8.17
N VAL A 110 -9.98 -0.92 6.94
CA VAL A 110 -11.21 -0.17 6.59
C VAL A 110 -12.48 -0.86 7.10
N HIS A 111 -12.53 -2.20 7.13
CA HIS A 111 -13.63 -2.92 7.76
C HIS A 111 -13.73 -2.64 9.27
N GLY A 112 -12.62 -2.29 9.94
CA GLY A 112 -12.64 -1.82 11.32
C GLY A 112 -13.27 -0.43 11.52
N PHE A 113 -13.45 0.36 10.45
CA PHE A 113 -14.02 1.72 10.50
C PHE A 113 -15.47 1.81 10.01
N SER A 114 -16.06 0.71 9.52
CA SER A 114 -17.47 0.69 9.13
C SER A 114 -18.27 -0.09 10.19
N PRO A 115 -18.86 0.57 11.20
CA PRO A 115 -19.93 -0.07 11.94
C PRO A 115 -21.08 -0.32 10.95
N GLU A 116 -21.73 -1.47 11.08
CA GLU A 116 -23.00 -1.76 10.42
C GLU A 116 -24.06 -0.69 10.72
#